data_AF-A0A3B9JFK1-F1
#
_entry.id   AF-A0A3B9JFK1-F1
#
_cell.length_a   1.000
_cell.length_b   1.000
_cell.length_c   1.000
_cell.angle_alpha   90.00
_cell.angle_beta   90.00
_cell.angle_gamma   90.00
#
_symmetry.space_group_name_H-M   'P 1'
#
loop_
_entity.id
_entity.type
_entity.pdbx_description
1 polymer ?
#
loop_
_entity_poly.entity_id
_entity_poly.type
_entity_poly.pdbx_seq_one_letter_code
_entity_poly.pdbx_strand_id
1 'polypeptide(L)'
;MSEEDFCQYLLSKYSLKPPKIYEDNIYVYSQKEVDIDVSKDPTRIIFDRSRPFYVKGIQIIIAIPFEGDAELLQYTPSTYTFNFPRGKVVEEEIHLIYEMVEHNAERLKQEYQRDLNEIKRYLEWVMRDVESFNNSLETFVRELVSQRKKKLLDDIGLVSSLGIPIKRREDMPETYTIPSIRKKLKFEPPKVSKKPFKPEPVLADEEYENILEMIYNMALVMERSPKTFSKLKEEEIRDHFLMMLNAHYEGQATGETFNYGGKTDILIRVEGKNVFIAECKFWRGEKKFIEAIDQLLGYMSWRDTKTAILLFNKNQDFSSVLSKIAPTVKTHSCYKREWNLKSDKLKNETIFSYVFHQPQDVNRELILTVMVFNVPK
;
A
#
# COMPACT_ATOMS: atom_id res chain seq x y z
N MET A 1 17.78 7.04 21.09
CA MET A 1 17.45 5.85 20.27
C MET A 1 18.32 4.73 20.73
N SER A 2 17.74 3.58 21.06
CA SER A 2 18.48 2.44 21.58
C SER A 2 19.10 1.64 20.43
N GLU A 3 20.16 0.90 20.74
CA GLU A 3 20.76 -0.08 19.82
C GLU A 3 19.73 -1.12 19.35
N GLU A 4 18.79 -1.46 20.24
CA GLU A 4 17.68 -2.37 19.96
C GLU A 4 16.75 -1.80 18.88
N ASP A 5 16.38 -0.52 18.97
CA ASP A 5 15.51 0.12 17.97
C ASP A 5 16.13 0.08 16.56
N PHE A 6 17.46 0.24 16.46
CA PHE A 6 18.17 0.18 15.18
C PHE A 6 18.27 -1.25 14.63
N CYS A 7 18.50 -2.24 15.50
CA CYS A 7 18.47 -3.65 15.11
C CYS A 7 17.08 -4.05 14.61
N GLN A 8 16.01 -3.66 15.29
CA GLN A 8 14.63 -3.93 14.87
C GLN A 8 14.28 -3.27 13.53
N TYR A 9 14.78 -2.05 13.30
CA TYR A 9 14.71 -1.42 11.98
C TYR A 9 15.39 -2.28 10.92
N LEU A 10 16.66 -2.64 11.10
CA LEU A 10 17.37 -3.43 10.08
C LEU A 10 16.69 -4.78 9.82
N LEU A 11 16.19 -5.45 10.86
CA LEU A 11 15.43 -6.69 10.73
C LEU A 11 14.19 -6.48 9.86
N SER A 12 13.32 -5.55 10.22
CA SER A 12 12.10 -5.28 9.45
C SER A 12 12.35 -4.82 8.01
N LYS A 13 13.52 -4.22 7.71
CA LYS A 13 13.90 -3.79 6.36
C LYS A 13 14.36 -4.96 5.48
N TYR A 14 15.13 -5.87 6.05
CA TYR A 14 15.86 -6.90 5.31
C TYR A 14 15.23 -8.29 5.43
N SER A 15 14.23 -8.48 6.29
CA SER A 15 13.42 -9.70 6.31
C SER A 15 12.65 -9.88 5.01
N LEU A 16 12.67 -11.10 4.48
CA LEU A 16 11.99 -11.48 3.25
C LEU A 16 10.64 -12.14 3.55
N LYS A 17 9.66 -11.97 2.67
CA LYS A 17 8.35 -12.62 2.76
C LYS A 17 8.22 -13.70 1.69
N PRO A 18 8.12 -14.99 2.06
CA PRO A 18 8.04 -16.06 1.09
C PRO A 18 6.76 -15.94 0.26
N PRO A 19 6.81 -16.19 -1.07
CA PRO A 19 5.62 -16.08 -1.91
C PRO A 19 4.62 -17.20 -1.57
N LYS A 20 3.33 -16.85 -1.51
CA LYS A 20 2.25 -17.79 -1.22
C LYS A 20 1.10 -17.58 -2.19
N ILE A 21 0.73 -18.63 -2.92
CA ILE A 21 -0.36 -18.59 -3.90
C ILE A 21 -1.74 -18.72 -3.23
N TYR A 22 -2.77 -18.15 -3.87
CA TYR A 22 -4.17 -18.28 -3.50
C TYR A 22 -4.90 -19.23 -4.44
N GLU A 23 -4.94 -20.51 -4.09
CA GLU A 23 -5.49 -21.57 -4.95
C GLU A 23 -6.99 -21.40 -5.26
N ASP A 24 -7.76 -20.90 -4.28
CA ASP A 24 -9.19 -20.66 -4.42
C ASP A 24 -9.52 -19.44 -5.30
N ASN A 25 -8.50 -18.65 -5.66
CA ASN A 25 -8.64 -17.41 -6.41
C ASN A 25 -8.05 -17.53 -7.83
N ILE A 26 -7.71 -18.73 -8.30
CA ILE A 26 -7.18 -18.95 -9.65
C ILE A 26 -8.28 -18.74 -10.69
N TYR A 27 -7.97 -18.00 -11.76
CA TYR A 27 -8.93 -17.67 -12.81
C TYR A 27 -8.31 -17.62 -14.21
N VAL A 28 -9.15 -17.69 -15.25
CA VAL A 28 -8.72 -17.49 -16.63
C VAL A 28 -8.62 -15.99 -16.89
N TYR A 29 -7.41 -15.49 -17.09
CA TYR A 29 -7.12 -14.08 -17.35
C TYR A 29 -7.53 -13.66 -18.77
N SER A 30 -7.19 -14.49 -19.76
CA SER A 30 -7.58 -14.22 -21.14
C SER A 30 -7.66 -15.49 -21.97
N GLN A 31 -8.49 -15.42 -23.02
CA GLN A 31 -8.52 -16.39 -24.10
C GLN A 31 -8.55 -15.63 -25.43
N LYS A 32 -7.72 -16.03 -26.39
CA LYS A 32 -7.71 -15.43 -27.74
C LYS A 32 -7.27 -16.43 -28.79
N GLU A 33 -7.72 -16.21 -30.01
CA GLU A 33 -7.19 -16.93 -31.18
C GLU A 33 -5.78 -16.41 -31.51
N VAL A 34 -4.85 -17.31 -31.76
CA VAL A 34 -3.46 -17.00 -32.13
C VAL A 34 -2.98 -17.92 -33.26
N ASP A 35 -1.96 -17.46 -33.98
CA ASP A 35 -1.24 -18.28 -34.96
C ASP A 35 -0.17 -19.11 -34.24
N ILE A 36 -0.37 -20.42 -34.16
CA ILE A 36 0.54 -21.36 -33.50
C ILE A 36 1.42 -22.01 -34.56
N ASP A 37 2.74 -21.95 -34.39
CA ASP A 37 3.68 -22.65 -35.27
C ASP A 37 3.67 -24.15 -34.97
N VAL A 38 3.18 -24.94 -35.92
CA VAL A 38 3.12 -26.40 -35.86
C VAL A 38 4.20 -27.07 -36.72
N SER A 39 5.19 -26.34 -37.21
CA SER A 39 6.31 -26.86 -38.02
C SER A 39 7.06 -28.04 -37.37
N LYS A 40 7.02 -28.12 -36.03
CA LYS A 40 7.65 -29.18 -35.23
C LYS A 40 6.69 -30.29 -34.78
N ASP A 41 5.41 -30.22 -35.13
CA ASP A 41 4.42 -31.24 -34.76
C ASP A 41 4.63 -32.51 -35.62
N PRO A 42 5.01 -33.66 -35.05
CA PRO A 42 5.27 -34.88 -35.80
C PRO A 42 3.99 -35.54 -36.34
N THR A 43 2.81 -35.18 -35.82
CA THR A 43 1.53 -35.77 -36.20
C THR A 43 0.95 -35.14 -37.48
N ARG A 44 1.49 -33.97 -37.88
CA ARG A 44 1.06 -33.22 -39.06
C ARG A 44 1.96 -33.49 -40.27
N ILE A 45 1.34 -33.69 -41.44
CA ILE A 45 2.05 -33.83 -42.70
C ILE A 45 2.45 -32.43 -43.18
N ILE A 46 3.70 -32.05 -42.91
CA ILE A 46 4.31 -30.76 -43.30
C ILE A 46 5.52 -31.06 -44.16
N PHE A 47 5.48 -30.65 -45.44
CA PHE A 47 6.51 -30.95 -46.43
C PHE A 47 7.80 -30.14 -46.26
N ASP A 48 7.70 -28.89 -45.80
CA ASP A 48 8.83 -28.01 -45.53
C ASP A 48 8.78 -27.52 -44.08
N ARG A 49 9.63 -28.11 -43.24
CA ARG A 49 9.77 -27.78 -41.81
C ARG A 49 10.92 -26.81 -41.53
N SER A 50 11.58 -26.29 -42.58
CA SER A 50 12.67 -25.31 -42.43
C SER A 50 12.17 -23.91 -42.07
N ARG A 51 10.86 -23.68 -42.22
CA ARG A 51 10.16 -22.44 -41.90
C ARG A 51 8.95 -22.70 -40.98
N PRO A 52 8.49 -21.69 -40.22
CA PRO A 52 7.27 -21.80 -39.44
C PRO A 52 6.06 -22.18 -40.30
N PHE A 53 5.18 -23.01 -39.76
CA PHE A 53 3.90 -23.37 -40.37
C PHE A 53 2.79 -23.04 -39.39
N TYR A 54 2.11 -21.91 -39.59
CA TYR A 54 1.10 -21.42 -38.66
C TYR A 54 -0.28 -22.03 -38.90
N VAL A 55 -0.95 -22.40 -37.82
CA VAL A 55 -2.35 -22.80 -37.81
C VAL A 55 -3.08 -22.01 -36.71
N LYS A 56 -4.35 -21.68 -36.94
CA LYS A 56 -5.20 -21.05 -35.93
C LYS A 56 -5.39 -22.00 -34.75
N GLY A 57 -5.07 -21.50 -33.57
CA GLY A 57 -5.34 -22.16 -32.30
C GLY A 57 -5.76 -21.15 -31.24
N ILE A 58 -5.95 -21.63 -30.02
CA ILE A 58 -6.34 -20.82 -28.88
C ILE A 58 -5.18 -20.68 -27.90
N GLN A 59 -4.95 -19.46 -27.43
CA GLN A 59 -4.10 -19.17 -26.28
C GLN A 59 -4.99 -18.91 -25.07
N ILE A 60 -4.75 -19.63 -23.99
CA ILE A 60 -5.44 -19.48 -22.70
C ILE A 60 -4.39 -19.09 -21.66
N ILE A 61 -4.64 -17.99 -20.95
CA ILE A 61 -3.80 -17.54 -19.85
C ILE A 61 -4.56 -17.79 -18.54
N ILE A 62 -3.97 -18.61 -17.66
CA ILE A 62 -4.48 -18.84 -16.31
C ILE A 62 -3.64 -18.00 -15.35
N ALA A 63 -4.29 -17.12 -14.59
CA ALA A 63 -3.64 -16.29 -13.58
C ALA A 63 -3.79 -16.93 -12.19
N ILE A 64 -2.65 -17.06 -11.50
CA ILE A 64 -2.53 -17.57 -10.14
C ILE A 64 -2.08 -16.40 -9.25
N PRO A 65 -2.99 -15.77 -8.49
CA PRO A 65 -2.63 -14.71 -7.55
C PRO A 65 -1.75 -15.22 -6.42
N PHE A 66 -0.82 -14.40 -5.94
CA PHE A 66 0.04 -14.71 -4.79
C PHE A 66 0.32 -13.46 -3.94
N GLU A 67 0.72 -13.66 -2.69
CA GLU A 67 1.28 -12.62 -1.81
C GLU A 67 2.76 -12.90 -1.53
N GLY A 68 3.50 -11.88 -1.09
CA GLY A 68 4.92 -12.01 -0.71
C GLY A 68 5.85 -11.32 -1.71
N ASP A 69 7.16 -11.58 -1.59
CA ASP A 69 8.15 -10.91 -2.44
C ASP A 69 8.27 -11.62 -3.80
N ALA A 70 7.66 -11.04 -4.84
CA ALA A 70 7.64 -11.57 -6.21
C ALA A 70 9.03 -11.86 -6.80
N GLU A 71 10.05 -11.09 -6.40
CA GLU A 71 11.44 -11.31 -6.83
C GLU A 71 11.94 -12.72 -6.46
N LEU A 72 11.46 -13.31 -5.36
CA LEU A 72 11.83 -14.67 -4.93
C LEU A 72 11.42 -15.75 -5.95
N LEU A 73 10.41 -15.49 -6.78
CA LEU A 73 10.01 -16.40 -7.86
C LEU A 73 11.01 -16.44 -9.02
N GLN A 74 11.93 -15.47 -9.09
CA GLN A 74 12.98 -15.42 -10.12
C GLN A 74 14.27 -16.12 -9.69
N TYR A 75 14.39 -16.48 -8.40
CA TYR A 75 15.55 -17.20 -7.89
C TYR A 75 15.33 -18.72 -7.91
N THR A 76 16.43 -19.46 -8.02
CA THR A 76 16.41 -20.91 -7.87
C THR A 76 16.58 -21.26 -6.39
N PRO A 77 15.63 -22.01 -5.77
CA PRO A 77 15.79 -22.47 -4.40
C PRO A 77 17.00 -23.41 -4.24
N SER A 78 17.50 -23.54 -3.01
CA SER A 78 18.64 -24.39 -2.65
C SER A 78 18.41 -25.86 -3.02
N THR A 79 17.14 -26.28 -2.99
CA THR A 79 16.65 -27.58 -3.47
C THR A 79 15.84 -27.35 -4.74
N TYR A 80 16.14 -28.06 -5.83
CA TYR A 80 15.46 -27.87 -7.11
C TYR A 80 15.37 -29.18 -7.92
N THR A 81 14.57 -29.17 -8.98
CA THR A 81 14.58 -30.22 -10.02
C THR A 81 15.01 -29.68 -11.37
N PHE A 82 15.38 -30.56 -12.30
CA PHE A 82 15.72 -30.18 -13.67
C PHE A 82 14.51 -29.71 -14.50
N ASN A 83 13.29 -29.91 -14.00
CA ASN A 83 12.07 -29.43 -14.65
C ASN A 83 11.53 -28.21 -13.88
N PHE A 84 11.96 -27.03 -14.27
CA PHE A 84 11.55 -25.78 -13.64
C PHE A 84 10.11 -25.41 -14.01
N PRO A 85 9.30 -24.91 -13.04
CA PRO A 85 8.00 -24.35 -13.35
C PRO A 85 8.16 -23.18 -14.33
N ARG A 86 7.24 -23.09 -15.29
CA ARG A 86 7.26 -22.04 -16.31
C ARG A 86 6.04 -21.16 -16.15
N GLY A 87 6.24 -19.86 -16.12
CA GLY A 87 5.19 -18.87 -16.02
C GLY A 87 5.77 -17.47 -16.17
N LYS A 88 4.91 -16.48 -16.37
CA LYS A 88 5.29 -15.08 -16.32
C LYS A 88 4.76 -14.47 -15.03
N VAL A 89 5.62 -13.81 -14.27
CA VAL A 89 5.19 -13.02 -13.12
C VAL A 89 4.78 -11.64 -13.63
N VAL A 90 3.53 -11.27 -13.40
CA VAL A 90 2.95 -9.98 -13.75
C VAL A 90 2.33 -9.42 -12.49
N GLU A 91 2.91 -8.34 -11.95
CA GLU A 91 2.50 -7.76 -10.67
C GLU A 91 2.49 -8.81 -9.54
N GLU A 92 1.31 -9.14 -9.00
CA GLU A 92 1.10 -10.13 -7.93
C GLU A 92 0.46 -11.44 -8.46
N GLU A 93 0.64 -11.74 -9.74
CA GLU A 93 0.08 -12.93 -10.39
C GLU A 93 1.13 -13.72 -11.18
N ILE A 94 1.00 -15.05 -11.15
CA ILE A 94 1.73 -15.96 -12.03
C ILE A 94 0.80 -16.33 -13.19
N HIS A 95 1.19 -15.92 -14.40
CA HIS A 95 0.46 -16.22 -15.64
C HIS A 95 1.03 -17.46 -16.31
N LEU A 96 0.24 -18.53 -16.33
CA LEU A 96 0.50 -19.76 -17.07
C LEU A 96 -0.14 -19.65 -18.44
N ILE A 97 0.67 -19.81 -19.49
CA ILE A 97 0.24 -19.60 -20.88
C ILE A 97 0.19 -20.95 -21.57
N TYR A 98 -1.02 -21.34 -21.99
CA TYR A 98 -1.28 -22.56 -22.74
C TYR A 98 -1.69 -22.22 -24.16
N GLU A 99 -1.08 -22.88 -25.14
CA GLU A 99 -1.41 -22.73 -26.55
C GLU A 99 -1.83 -24.09 -27.11
N MET A 100 -3.02 -24.15 -27.70
CA MET A 100 -3.59 -25.40 -28.20
C MET A 100 -4.25 -25.21 -29.56
N VAL A 101 -4.02 -26.17 -30.46
CA VAL A 101 -4.73 -26.23 -31.75
C VAL A 101 -5.99 -27.09 -31.64
N GLU A 102 -5.98 -28.11 -30.77
CA GLU A 102 -7.12 -29.00 -30.55
C GLU A 102 -7.86 -28.62 -29.26
N HIS A 103 -9.19 -28.62 -29.31
CA HIS A 103 -10.05 -28.31 -28.16
C HIS A 103 -10.18 -29.52 -27.22
N ASN A 104 -9.11 -29.81 -26.46
CA ASN A 104 -9.09 -30.89 -25.47
C ASN A 104 -8.99 -30.33 -24.05
N ALA A 105 -10.14 -30.23 -23.38
CA ALA A 105 -10.24 -29.66 -22.04
C ALA A 105 -9.58 -30.56 -20.96
N GLU A 106 -9.67 -31.87 -21.10
CA GLU A 106 -9.06 -32.83 -20.17
C GLU A 106 -7.54 -32.69 -20.14
N ARG A 107 -6.92 -32.58 -21.32
CA ARG A 107 -5.47 -32.39 -21.46
C ARG A 107 -5.02 -31.07 -20.85
N LEU A 108 -5.73 -29.97 -21.16
CA LEU A 108 -5.43 -28.67 -20.55
C LEU A 108 -5.50 -28.75 -19.03
N LYS A 109 -6.54 -29.39 -18.49
CA LYS A 109 -6.71 -29.56 -17.04
C LYS A 109 -5.56 -30.37 -16.43
N GLN A 110 -5.11 -31.43 -17.08
CA GLN A 110 -3.97 -32.23 -16.60
C GLN A 110 -2.65 -31.46 -16.63
N GLU A 111 -2.37 -30.75 -17.73
CA GLU A 111 -1.16 -29.92 -17.86
C GLU A 111 -1.16 -28.81 -16.79
N TYR A 112 -2.27 -28.10 -16.63
CA TYR A 112 -2.45 -27.08 -15.59
C TYR A 112 -2.25 -27.61 -14.18
N GLN A 113 -2.85 -28.75 -13.84
CA GLN A 113 -2.69 -29.36 -12.52
C GLN A 113 -1.24 -29.79 -12.25
N ARG A 114 -0.53 -30.27 -13.29
CA ARG A 114 0.89 -30.60 -13.18
C ARG A 114 1.72 -29.36 -12.87
N ASP A 115 1.51 -28.28 -13.63
CA ASP A 115 2.27 -27.04 -13.45
C ASP A 115 1.97 -26.38 -12.10
N LEU A 116 0.72 -26.40 -11.65
CA LEU A 116 0.32 -25.91 -10.33
C LEU A 116 1.05 -26.67 -9.20
N ASN A 117 1.08 -28.01 -9.27
CA ASN A 117 1.79 -28.83 -8.28
C ASN A 117 3.31 -28.58 -8.28
N GLU A 118 3.89 -28.36 -9.45
CA GLU A 118 5.31 -28.00 -9.57
C GLU A 118 5.60 -26.63 -8.93
N ILE A 119 4.77 -25.62 -9.19
CA ILE A 119 4.87 -24.31 -8.55
C ILE A 119 4.79 -24.45 -7.03
N LYS A 120 3.79 -25.17 -6.51
CA LYS A 120 3.63 -25.40 -5.06
C LYS A 120 4.87 -26.03 -4.44
N ARG A 121 5.46 -27.03 -5.09
CA ARG A 121 6.68 -27.68 -4.61
C ARG A 121 7.86 -26.71 -4.55
N TYR A 122 8.03 -25.86 -5.56
CA TYR A 122 9.10 -24.84 -5.54
C TYR A 122 8.85 -23.78 -4.46
N LEU A 123 7.61 -23.35 -4.26
CA LEU A 123 7.25 -22.42 -3.20
C LEU A 123 7.55 -22.97 -1.80
N GLU A 124 7.32 -24.26 -1.57
CA GLU A 124 7.72 -24.91 -0.31
C GLU A 124 9.23 -24.86 -0.06
N TRP A 125 10.05 -25.02 -1.11
CA TRP A 125 11.50 -24.93 -0.98
C TRP A 125 11.97 -23.50 -0.73
N VAL A 126 11.44 -22.53 -1.49
CA VAL A 126 11.71 -21.11 -1.28
C VAL A 126 11.31 -20.69 0.14
N MET A 127 10.16 -21.16 0.64
CA MET A 127 9.70 -20.86 1.99
C MET A 127 10.72 -21.32 3.04
N ARG A 128 11.25 -22.55 2.94
CA ARG A 128 12.27 -23.06 3.87
C ARG A 128 13.57 -22.25 3.83
N ASP A 129 14.01 -21.87 2.63
CA ASP A 129 15.22 -21.06 2.46
C ASP A 129 15.05 -19.66 3.08
N VAL A 130 13.88 -19.03 2.86
CA VAL A 130 13.54 -17.73 3.44
C VAL A 130 13.42 -17.80 4.96
N GLU A 131 12.79 -18.83 5.51
CA GLU A 131 12.71 -19.05 6.96
C GLU A 131 14.10 -19.22 7.57
N SER A 132 14.97 -20.02 6.93
CA SER A 132 16.36 -20.19 7.38
C SER A 132 17.12 -18.86 7.37
N PHE A 133 17.01 -18.09 6.29
CA PHE A 133 17.62 -16.77 6.18
C PHE A 133 17.11 -15.82 7.26
N ASN A 134 15.79 -15.67 7.39
CA ASN A 134 15.18 -14.77 8.37
C ASN A 134 15.56 -15.13 9.81
N ASN A 135 15.64 -16.43 10.14
CA ASN A 135 16.08 -16.90 11.46
C ASN A 135 17.55 -16.56 11.74
N SER A 136 18.42 -16.53 10.72
CA SER A 136 19.83 -16.14 10.85
C SER A 136 20.06 -14.62 10.88
N LEU A 137 19.11 -13.85 10.36
CA LEU A 137 19.25 -12.41 10.13
C LEU A 137 19.40 -11.63 11.45
N GLU A 138 18.67 -12.02 12.50
CA GLU A 138 18.73 -11.33 13.80
C GLU A 138 20.13 -11.35 14.39
N THR A 139 20.73 -12.53 14.50
CA THR A 139 22.08 -12.69 15.04
C THR A 139 23.08 -11.89 14.21
N PHE A 140 23.01 -12.01 12.88
CA PHE A 140 23.89 -11.31 11.96
C PHE A 140 23.79 -9.78 12.08
N VAL A 141 22.58 -9.23 12.15
CA VAL A 141 22.34 -7.79 12.31
C VAL A 141 22.91 -7.29 13.63
N ARG A 142 22.66 -7.99 14.73
CA ARG A 142 23.14 -7.61 16.07
C ARG A 142 24.68 -7.61 16.12
N GLU A 143 25.32 -8.62 15.55
CA GLU A 143 26.78 -8.69 15.46
C GLU A 143 27.35 -7.51 14.65
N LEU A 144 26.77 -7.21 13.48
CA LEU A 144 27.20 -6.09 12.65
C LEU A 144 27.08 -4.73 13.37
N VAL A 145 25.96 -4.49 14.04
CA VAL A 145 25.73 -3.25 14.78
C VAL A 145 26.72 -3.11 15.94
N SER A 146 26.92 -4.19 16.71
CA SER A 146 27.88 -4.22 17.82
C SER A 146 29.32 -3.98 17.36
N GLN A 147 29.75 -4.64 16.28
CA GLN A 147 31.08 -4.43 15.68
C GLN A 147 31.26 -2.99 15.20
N ARG A 148 30.24 -2.42 14.55
CA ARG A 148 30.28 -1.03 14.07
C ARG A 148 30.37 -0.04 15.23
N LYS A 149 29.59 -0.25 16.29
CA LYS A 149 29.61 0.58 17.51
C LYS A 149 30.98 0.53 18.18
N LYS A 150 31.52 -0.68 18.37
CA LYS A 150 32.86 -0.86 18.97
C LYS A 150 33.92 -0.09 18.19
N LYS A 151 33.95 -0.25 16.86
CA LYS A 151 34.90 0.48 16.01
C LYS A 151 34.80 2.00 16.18
N LEU A 152 33.58 2.56 16.19
CA LEU A 152 33.39 4.00 16.36
C LEU A 152 33.86 4.49 17.74
N LEU A 153 33.64 3.70 18.80
CA LEU A 153 34.14 4.00 20.15
C LEU A 153 35.68 3.95 20.21
N ASP A 154 36.29 2.93 19.58
CA ASP A 154 37.74 2.80 19.49
C ASP A 154 38.36 3.99 18.72
N ASP A 155 37.73 4.41 17.61
CA ASP A 155 38.15 5.59 16.83
C ASP A 155 38.07 6.88 17.68
N ILE A 156 37.00 7.07 18.46
CA ILE A 156 36.86 8.22 19.39
C ILE A 156 37.92 8.16 20.49
N GLY A 157 38.17 6.99 21.07
CA GLY A 157 39.19 6.79 22.10
C GLY A 157 40.60 7.10 21.60
N LEU A 158 40.91 6.69 20.36
CA LEU A 158 42.18 7.00 19.69
C LEU A 158 42.35 8.50 19.45
N VAL A 159 41.32 9.21 19.00
CA VAL A 159 41.42 10.66 18.79
C VAL A 159 41.53 11.41 20.13
N SER A 160 40.82 10.95 21.17
CA SER A 160 40.85 11.55 22.51
C SER A 160 42.20 11.36 23.21
N SER A 161 42.92 10.27 22.93
CA SER A 161 44.24 10.00 23.50
C SER A 161 45.37 10.86 22.91
N LEU A 162 45.12 11.56 21.79
CA LEU A 162 46.10 12.46 21.18
C LEU A 162 46.33 13.76 21.98
N GLY A 163 45.46 14.10 22.93
CA GLY A 163 45.61 15.31 23.76
C GLY A 163 45.42 16.63 23.01
N ILE A 164 44.92 16.60 21.77
CA ILE A 164 44.67 17.76 20.92
C ILE A 164 43.19 18.15 21.03
N PRO A 165 42.86 19.44 21.25
CA PRO A 165 41.47 19.88 21.31
C PRO A 165 40.74 19.65 19.98
N ILE A 166 39.68 18.84 20.02
CA ILE A 166 38.86 18.49 18.86
C ILE A 166 37.95 19.68 18.52
N LYS A 167 38.28 20.41 17.44
CA LYS A 167 37.39 21.42 16.87
C LYS A 167 36.26 20.72 16.10
N ARG A 168 35.07 20.66 16.69
CA ARG A 168 33.87 20.12 16.02
C ARG A 168 33.50 21.00 14.82
N ARG A 169 33.27 20.39 13.66
CA ARG A 169 32.69 21.08 12.49
C ARG A 169 31.19 21.27 12.75
N GLU A 170 30.67 22.48 12.54
CA GLU A 170 29.25 22.80 12.74
C GLU A 170 28.31 22.01 11.80
N ASP A 171 28.85 21.43 10.72
CA ASP A 171 28.10 20.71 9.68
C ASP A 171 27.87 19.22 9.96
N MET A 172 28.24 18.71 11.15
CA MET A 172 28.04 17.29 11.50
C MET A 172 26.73 17.10 12.27
N PRO A 173 25.73 16.37 11.73
CA PRO A 173 24.51 16.07 12.46
C PRO A 173 24.81 15.20 13.69
N GLU A 174 24.33 15.61 14.87
CA GLU A 174 24.57 14.93 16.15
C GLU A 174 23.89 13.55 16.24
N THR A 175 22.94 13.26 15.35
CA THR A 175 22.16 12.02 15.36
C THR A 175 21.87 11.53 13.94
N TYR A 176 22.17 10.26 13.66
CA TYR A 176 21.72 9.58 12.45
C TYR A 176 20.26 9.15 12.67
N THR A 177 19.31 9.88 12.09
CA THR A 177 17.90 9.49 12.09
C THR A 177 17.71 8.28 11.18
N ILE A 178 17.20 7.19 11.75
CA ILE A 178 16.83 5.99 11.00
C ILE A 178 15.72 6.36 10.00
N PRO A 179 15.83 6.03 8.71
CA PRO A 179 14.72 6.13 7.76
C PRO A 179 13.52 5.34 8.29
N SER A 180 12.33 5.91 8.34
CA SER A 180 11.13 5.13 8.68
C SER A 180 10.91 4.02 7.64
N ILE A 181 10.85 2.76 8.07
CA ILE A 181 10.51 1.63 7.18
C ILE A 181 9.04 1.72 6.84
N ARG A 182 8.82 1.90 5.55
CA ARG A 182 7.53 1.87 4.88
C ARG A 182 7.11 0.40 4.79
N LYS A 183 5.97 0.04 5.38
CA LYS A 183 5.34 -1.27 5.15
C LYS A 183 4.91 -1.34 3.68
N LYS A 184 5.30 -2.39 2.96
CA LYS A 184 4.72 -2.71 1.65
C LYS A 184 3.19 -2.83 1.78
N LEU A 185 2.49 -2.23 0.81
CA LEU A 185 1.05 -2.31 0.60
C LEU A 185 0.61 -3.79 0.60
N LYS A 186 -0.51 -4.08 1.25
CA LYS A 186 -1.19 -5.38 1.16
C LYS A 186 -2.45 -5.17 0.35
N PHE A 187 -2.52 -5.72 -0.85
CA PHE A 187 -3.77 -5.82 -1.59
C PHE A 187 -4.55 -7.02 -1.06
N GLU A 188 -5.84 -6.85 -0.76
CA GLU A 188 -6.70 -7.99 -0.46
C GLU A 188 -7.09 -8.68 -1.78
N PRO A 189 -6.94 -10.01 -1.91
CA PRO A 189 -7.33 -10.72 -3.11
C PRO A 189 -8.86 -10.65 -3.30
N PRO A 190 -9.35 -10.52 -4.55
CA PRO A 190 -10.77 -10.34 -4.82
C PRO A 190 -11.57 -11.59 -4.41
N LYS A 191 -12.60 -11.41 -3.57
CA LYS A 191 -13.59 -12.45 -3.27
C LYS A 191 -14.48 -12.66 -4.49
N VAL A 192 -14.31 -13.78 -5.18
CA VAL A 192 -15.10 -14.14 -6.36
C VAL A 192 -16.57 -14.39 -5.96
N SER A 193 -17.47 -13.53 -6.41
CA SER A 193 -18.91 -13.80 -6.42
C SER A 193 -19.36 -14.16 -7.84
N LYS A 194 -20.27 -15.13 -7.98
CA LYS A 194 -20.66 -15.80 -9.25
C LYS A 194 -21.48 -14.93 -10.23
N LYS A 195 -21.10 -13.68 -10.49
CA LYS A 195 -21.63 -12.86 -11.60
C LYS A 195 -20.48 -12.06 -12.22
N PRO A 196 -20.50 -11.76 -13.54
CA PRO A 196 -19.45 -11.00 -14.18
C PRO A 196 -19.48 -9.56 -13.65
N PHE A 197 -18.69 -9.32 -12.61
CA PHE A 197 -18.48 -8.02 -11.99
C PHE A 197 -16.99 -7.77 -12.02
N LYS A 198 -16.54 -6.73 -12.75
CA LYS A 198 -15.20 -6.18 -12.54
C LYS A 198 -15.22 -5.54 -11.14
N PRO A 199 -14.51 -6.08 -10.14
CA PRO A 199 -14.38 -5.39 -8.87
C PRO A 199 -13.67 -4.06 -9.14
N GLU A 200 -14.30 -2.98 -8.72
CA GLU A 200 -13.69 -1.66 -8.83
C GLU A 200 -12.77 -1.45 -7.62
N PRO A 201 -11.67 -0.71 -7.76
CA PRO A 201 -10.71 -0.55 -6.68
C PRO A 201 -11.39 0.08 -5.45
N VAL A 202 -11.32 -0.62 -4.32
CA VAL A 202 -11.76 -0.13 -3.01
C VAL A 202 -10.53 -0.03 -2.13
N LEU A 203 -10.39 1.10 -1.43
CA LEU A 203 -9.29 1.31 -0.52
C LEU A 203 -9.43 0.43 0.73
N ALA A 204 -8.41 -0.40 1.00
CA ALA A 204 -8.35 -1.24 2.20
C ALA A 204 -8.42 -0.39 3.49
N ASP A 205 -8.92 -0.98 4.58
CA ASP A 205 -9.02 -0.30 5.89
C ASP A 205 -7.65 0.10 6.42
N GLU A 206 -6.67 -0.78 6.26
CA GLU A 206 -5.29 -0.56 6.68
C GLU A 206 -4.68 0.63 5.92
N GLU A 207 -4.96 0.75 4.63
CA GLU A 207 -4.40 1.84 3.81
C GLU A 207 -5.08 3.18 4.09
N TYR A 208 -6.39 3.15 4.31
CA TYR A 208 -7.11 4.31 4.79
C TYR A 208 -6.51 4.86 6.09
N GLU A 209 -6.22 3.97 7.05
CA GLU A 209 -5.59 4.38 8.31
C GLU A 209 -4.14 4.83 8.12
N ASN A 210 -3.37 4.25 7.18
CA ASN A 210 -2.03 4.75 6.84
C ASN A 210 -2.08 6.20 6.34
N ILE A 211 -3.02 6.53 5.44
CA ILE A 211 -3.22 7.90 4.95
C ILE A 211 -3.55 8.85 6.11
N LEU A 212 -4.47 8.45 6.99
CA LEU A 212 -4.82 9.24 8.17
C LEU A 212 -3.62 9.44 9.12
N GLU A 213 -2.80 8.41 9.33
CA GLU A 213 -1.57 8.52 10.14
C GLU A 213 -0.58 9.51 9.51
N MET A 214 -0.43 9.52 8.19
CA MET A 214 0.44 10.47 7.51
C MET A 214 -0.05 11.91 7.66
N ILE A 215 -1.35 12.13 7.48
CA ILE A 215 -1.98 13.43 7.70
C ILE A 215 -1.77 13.88 9.15
N TYR A 216 -1.98 12.98 10.12
CA TYR A 216 -1.75 13.26 11.54
C TYR A 216 -0.29 13.67 11.82
N ASN A 217 0.68 12.91 11.30
CA ASN A 217 2.09 13.20 11.50
C ASN A 217 2.50 14.56 10.90
N MET A 218 1.91 14.94 9.76
CA MET A 218 2.15 16.25 9.17
C MET A 218 1.56 17.37 10.04
N ALA A 219 0.37 17.18 10.60
CA ALA A 219 -0.21 18.18 11.49
C ALA A 219 0.66 18.45 12.72
N LEU A 220 1.34 17.44 13.27
CA LEU A 220 2.33 17.63 14.35
C LEU A 220 3.51 18.53 13.92
N VAL A 221 3.90 18.52 12.65
CA VAL A 221 4.93 19.44 12.12
C VAL A 221 4.38 20.86 12.05
N MET A 222 3.10 21.03 11.70
CA MET A 222 2.43 22.33 11.69
C MET A 222 2.39 22.95 13.09
N GLU A 223 2.08 22.15 14.11
CA GLU A 223 2.11 22.57 15.52
C GLU A 223 3.50 23.02 15.98
N ARG A 224 4.57 22.45 15.42
CA ARG A 224 5.96 22.84 15.71
C ARG A 224 6.41 24.10 14.96
N SER A 225 5.68 24.52 13.93
CA SER A 225 6.03 25.68 13.07
C SER A 225 4.90 26.71 12.96
N PRO A 226 4.33 27.20 14.08
CA PRO A 226 3.11 28.01 14.07
C PRO A 226 3.20 29.29 13.24
N LYS A 227 4.36 29.97 13.25
CA LYS A 227 4.59 31.21 12.50
C LYS A 227 4.42 31.07 11.00
N THR A 228 4.66 29.87 10.46
CA THR A 228 4.55 29.58 9.02
C THR A 228 3.09 29.31 8.68
N PHE A 229 2.42 28.44 9.45
CA PHE A 229 1.07 27.97 9.14
C PHE A 229 -0.04 28.94 9.54
N SER A 230 0.21 29.90 10.44
CA SER A 230 -0.81 30.88 10.84
C SER A 230 -1.25 31.81 9.71
N LYS A 231 -0.35 32.03 8.73
CA LYS A 231 -0.57 32.91 7.56
C LYS A 231 -1.18 32.21 6.35
N LEU A 232 -1.21 30.88 6.35
CA LEU A 232 -1.74 30.09 5.22
C LEU A 232 -3.29 30.04 5.28
N LYS A 233 -3.92 29.98 4.10
CA LYS A 233 -5.35 29.67 3.94
C LYS A 233 -5.51 28.17 3.71
N GLU A 234 -6.76 27.74 3.56
CA GLU A 234 -7.13 26.31 3.44
C GLU A 234 -6.46 25.67 2.22
N GLU A 235 -6.39 26.41 1.11
CA GLU A 235 -5.81 25.96 -0.15
C GLU A 235 -4.29 25.72 0.00
N GLU A 236 -3.56 26.64 0.62
CA GLU A 236 -2.11 26.50 0.80
C GLU A 236 -1.78 25.39 1.81
N ILE A 237 -2.59 25.19 2.85
CA ILE A 237 -2.43 24.05 3.78
C ILE A 237 -2.70 22.73 3.06
N ARG A 238 -3.76 22.65 2.27
CA ARG A 238 -4.06 21.50 1.41
C ARG A 238 -2.89 21.17 0.49
N ASP A 239 -2.27 22.18 -0.14
CA ASP A 239 -1.13 21.97 -1.05
C ASP A 239 0.08 21.35 -0.33
N HIS A 240 0.30 21.70 0.94
CA HIS A 240 1.34 21.05 1.75
C HIS A 240 1.02 19.57 2.02
N PHE A 241 -0.25 19.25 2.32
CA PHE A 241 -0.68 17.85 2.48
C PHE A 241 -0.50 17.08 1.19
N LEU A 242 -0.92 17.66 0.05
CA LEU A 242 -0.75 17.06 -1.27
C LEU A 242 0.71 16.84 -1.64
N MET A 243 1.59 17.80 -1.39
CA MET A 243 3.03 17.66 -1.65
C MET A 243 3.62 16.49 -0.87
N MET A 244 3.28 16.36 0.41
CA MET A 244 3.80 15.29 1.27
C MET A 244 3.21 13.92 0.91
N LEU A 245 1.90 13.87 0.65
CA LEU A 245 1.22 12.67 0.18
C LEU A 245 1.83 12.25 -1.16
N ASN A 246 1.89 13.13 -2.17
CA ASN A 246 2.53 12.81 -3.46
C ASN A 246 4.01 12.43 -3.31
N ALA A 247 4.82 13.10 -2.49
CA ALA A 247 6.21 12.68 -2.26
C ALA A 247 6.32 11.26 -1.66
N HIS A 248 5.30 10.81 -0.93
CA HIS A 248 5.25 9.46 -0.39
C HIS A 248 4.80 8.41 -1.41
N TYR A 249 3.86 8.76 -2.30
CA TYR A 249 3.25 7.84 -3.27
C TYR A 249 3.92 7.87 -4.66
N GLU A 250 4.41 9.01 -5.16
CA GLU A 250 5.18 9.12 -6.43
C GLU A 250 6.50 8.34 -6.38
N GLY A 251 7.11 8.20 -5.20
CA GLY A 251 8.31 7.38 -5.00
C GLY A 251 8.08 5.86 -5.09
N GLN A 252 6.85 5.40 -5.35
CA GLN A 252 6.47 3.99 -5.46
C GLN A 252 6.20 3.51 -6.90
N ALA A 253 6.36 4.37 -7.92
CA ALA A 253 6.27 4.02 -9.35
C ALA A 253 5.02 3.22 -9.80
N THR A 254 3.89 3.43 -9.12
CA THR A 254 2.55 3.04 -9.58
C THR A 254 1.72 4.31 -9.74
N GLY A 255 0.92 4.41 -10.80
CA GLY A 255 0.28 5.66 -11.26
C GLY A 255 -0.86 6.19 -10.39
N GLU A 256 -0.65 6.30 -9.08
CA GLU A 256 -1.61 6.79 -8.08
C GLU A 256 -1.23 8.22 -7.68
N THR A 257 -1.93 9.21 -8.21
CA THR A 257 -1.62 10.62 -7.95
C THR A 257 -2.70 11.25 -7.09
N PHE A 258 -2.30 11.92 -6.00
CA PHE A 258 -3.20 12.80 -5.27
C PHE A 258 -3.49 14.02 -6.12
N ASN A 259 -4.77 14.22 -6.40
CA ASN A 259 -5.24 15.25 -7.32
C ASN A 259 -6.21 16.19 -6.61
N TYR A 260 -6.39 17.36 -7.22
CA TYR A 260 -7.43 18.31 -6.82
C TYR A 260 -8.80 17.83 -7.30
N GLY A 261 -9.79 17.78 -6.41
CA GLY A 261 -11.21 17.59 -6.74
C GLY A 261 -11.99 18.90 -6.89
N GLY A 262 -11.57 19.90 -6.12
CA GLY A 262 -12.10 21.24 -6.02
C GLY A 262 -11.09 22.16 -5.33
N LYS A 263 -11.54 23.28 -4.76
CA LYS A 263 -10.63 24.28 -4.15
C LYS A 263 -9.95 23.83 -2.87
N THR A 264 -10.54 22.89 -2.13
CA THR A 264 -10.05 22.49 -0.80
C THR A 264 -9.91 20.98 -0.64
N ASP A 265 -10.06 20.23 -1.74
CA ASP A 265 -10.23 18.79 -1.70
C ASP A 265 -8.95 18.05 -2.08
N ILE A 266 -8.70 16.96 -1.37
CA ILE A 266 -7.61 16.00 -1.60
C ILE A 266 -8.26 14.70 -2.09
N LEU A 267 -7.98 14.30 -3.33
CA LEU A 267 -8.51 13.07 -3.92
C LEU A 267 -7.40 12.07 -4.20
N ILE A 268 -7.64 10.79 -3.92
CA ILE A 268 -6.84 9.69 -4.48
C ILE A 268 -7.63 9.04 -5.61
N ARG A 269 -6.99 8.87 -6.77
CA ARG A 269 -7.59 8.19 -7.91
C ARG A 269 -6.81 6.94 -8.32
N VAL A 270 -7.52 5.83 -8.47
CA VAL A 270 -7.02 4.57 -9.01
C VAL A 270 -7.86 4.22 -10.24
N GLU A 271 -7.21 3.97 -11.39
CA GLU A 271 -7.88 3.71 -12.68
C GLU A 271 -8.97 4.75 -13.05
N GLY A 272 -8.75 6.02 -12.70
CA GLY A 272 -9.68 7.12 -12.98
C GLY A 272 -10.87 7.22 -12.01
N LYS A 273 -10.89 6.47 -10.91
CA LYS A 273 -11.96 6.47 -9.90
C LYS A 273 -11.47 6.97 -8.55
N ASN A 274 -12.29 7.72 -7.82
CA ASN A 274 -11.95 8.22 -6.49
C ASN A 274 -12.01 7.06 -5.48
N VAL A 275 -10.93 6.82 -4.75
CA VAL A 275 -10.88 5.79 -3.69
C VAL A 275 -10.75 6.40 -2.29
N PHE A 276 -10.40 7.69 -2.22
CA PHE A 276 -10.33 8.49 -1.00
C PHE A 276 -10.64 9.95 -1.33
N ILE A 277 -11.36 10.61 -0.43
CA ILE A 277 -11.71 12.03 -0.51
C ILE A 277 -11.48 12.66 0.86
N ALA A 278 -10.69 13.74 0.90
CA ALA A 278 -10.60 14.57 2.10
C ALA A 278 -10.89 16.03 1.81
N GLU A 279 -11.63 16.68 2.70
CA GLU A 279 -11.96 18.11 2.63
C GLU A 279 -11.19 18.88 3.71
N CYS A 280 -10.46 19.91 3.31
CA CYS A 280 -9.77 20.84 4.21
C CYS A 280 -10.67 22.02 4.59
N LYS A 281 -10.87 22.29 5.89
CA LYS A 281 -11.72 23.41 6.34
C LYS A 281 -11.22 24.08 7.61
N PHE A 282 -11.30 25.41 7.71
CA PHE A 282 -11.20 26.09 9.00
C PHE A 282 -12.50 25.96 9.78
N TRP A 283 -12.38 25.67 11.07
CA TRP A 283 -13.50 25.72 11.99
C TRP A 283 -14.04 27.16 12.11
N ARG A 284 -15.31 27.34 11.74
CA ARG A 284 -16.06 28.60 11.88
C ARG A 284 -17.40 28.42 12.60
N GLY A 285 -17.55 27.31 13.32
CA GLY A 285 -18.77 26.92 14.04
C GLY A 285 -19.51 25.73 13.41
N GLU A 286 -20.45 25.19 14.17
CA GLU A 286 -21.16 23.93 13.90
C GLU A 286 -21.91 23.93 12.56
N LYS A 287 -22.58 25.04 12.24
CA LYS A 287 -23.28 25.19 10.95
C LYS A 287 -22.35 25.04 9.76
N LYS A 288 -21.17 25.66 9.81
CA LYS A 288 -20.16 25.57 8.74
C LYS A 288 -19.50 24.21 8.66
N PHE A 289 -19.44 23.50 9.77
CA PHE A 289 -18.96 22.13 9.80
C PHE A 289 -19.96 21.15 9.18
N ILE A 290 -21.27 21.30 9.45
CA ILE A 290 -22.33 20.53 8.76
C ILE A 290 -22.28 20.79 7.26
N GLU A 291 -22.19 22.06 6.84
CA GLU A 291 -22.05 22.41 5.41
C GLU A 291 -20.82 21.73 4.76
N ALA A 292 -19.73 21.52 5.50
CA ALA A 292 -18.55 20.80 5.00
C ALA A 292 -18.79 19.28 4.87
N ILE A 293 -19.57 18.68 5.78
CA ILE A 293 -20.00 17.28 5.66
C ILE A 293 -20.91 17.13 4.44
N ASP A 294 -21.89 18.02 4.27
CA ASP A 294 -22.78 18.04 3.11
C ASP A 294 -22.00 18.20 1.79
N GLN A 295 -21.03 19.12 1.77
CA GLN A 295 -20.15 19.35 0.62
C GLN A 295 -19.37 18.07 0.28
N LEU A 296 -18.74 17.44 1.28
CA LEU A 296 -18.00 16.20 1.10
C LEU A 296 -18.89 15.08 0.55
N LEU A 297 -20.08 14.89 1.12
CA LEU A 297 -21.06 13.89 0.66
C LEU A 297 -21.59 14.20 -0.76
N GLY A 298 -21.64 15.47 -1.14
CA GLY A 298 -22.10 15.92 -2.46
C GLY A 298 -21.13 15.61 -3.60
N TYR A 299 -19.83 15.51 -3.32
CA TYR A 299 -18.81 15.13 -4.31
C TYR A 299 -18.68 13.61 -4.49
N MET A 300 -19.34 12.83 -3.63
CA MET A 300 -19.18 11.38 -3.63
C MET A 300 -19.88 10.74 -4.82
N SER A 301 -19.15 9.86 -5.50
CA SER A 301 -19.74 8.86 -6.36
C SER A 301 -20.39 7.77 -5.51
N TRP A 302 -21.32 7.00 -6.09
CA TRP A 302 -21.98 5.90 -5.36
C TRP A 302 -21.03 4.80 -4.85
N ARG A 303 -19.74 4.86 -5.22
CA ARG A 303 -18.70 3.88 -4.93
C ARG A 303 -17.67 4.34 -3.91
N ASP A 304 -17.71 5.60 -3.48
CA ASP A 304 -16.70 6.15 -2.56
C ASP A 304 -17.06 5.72 -1.13
N THR A 305 -16.15 5.03 -0.43
CA THR A 305 -16.41 4.41 0.89
C THR A 305 -15.54 4.94 2.03
N LYS A 306 -14.49 5.71 1.74
CA LYS A 306 -13.48 6.17 2.70
C LYS A 306 -13.24 7.68 2.55
N THR A 307 -13.51 8.46 3.59
CA THR A 307 -13.49 9.92 3.51
C THR A 307 -12.99 10.58 4.78
N ALA A 308 -12.40 11.77 4.67
CA ALA A 308 -11.93 12.53 5.83
C ALA A 308 -12.27 14.02 5.78
N ILE A 309 -12.39 14.66 6.94
CA ILE A 309 -12.44 16.12 7.07
C ILE A 309 -11.25 16.56 7.91
N LEU A 310 -10.41 17.41 7.34
CA LEU A 310 -9.27 18.02 8.01
C LEU A 310 -9.70 19.40 8.50
N LEU A 311 -10.00 19.47 9.80
CA LEU A 311 -10.59 20.65 10.42
C LEU A 311 -9.52 21.45 11.16
N PHE A 312 -9.21 22.64 10.68
CA PHE A 312 -8.20 23.52 11.26
C PHE A 312 -8.83 24.52 12.23
N ASN A 313 -8.40 24.53 13.47
CA ASN A 313 -8.81 25.50 14.47
C ASN A 313 -7.77 26.61 14.63
N LYS A 314 -8.15 27.87 14.42
CA LYS A 314 -7.34 29.07 14.74
C LYS A 314 -7.76 29.75 16.06
N ASN A 315 -8.81 29.27 16.72
CA ASN A 315 -9.33 29.86 17.96
C ASN A 315 -8.52 29.39 19.17
N GLN A 316 -8.49 30.21 20.23
CA GLN A 316 -7.70 29.90 21.43
C GLN A 316 -8.25 28.73 22.26
N ASP A 317 -9.55 28.43 22.16
CA ASP A 317 -10.19 27.35 22.93
C ASP A 317 -10.41 26.10 22.07
N PHE A 318 -9.35 25.30 21.93
CA PHE A 318 -9.36 24.06 21.16
C PHE A 318 -10.29 23.00 21.79
N SER A 319 -10.29 22.89 23.12
CA SER A 319 -11.14 21.94 23.85
C SER A 319 -12.64 22.20 23.67
N SER A 320 -13.06 23.46 23.59
CA SER A 320 -14.44 23.81 23.24
C SER A 320 -14.81 23.37 21.83
N VAL A 321 -13.88 23.38 20.88
CA VAL A 321 -14.13 22.88 19.52
C VAL A 321 -14.29 21.35 19.55
N LEU A 322 -13.35 20.63 20.18
CA LEU A 322 -13.39 19.17 20.28
C LEU A 322 -14.69 18.66 20.91
N SER A 323 -15.16 19.29 21.99
CA SER A 323 -16.40 18.90 22.66
C SER A 323 -17.67 19.10 21.82
N LYS A 324 -17.60 19.97 20.79
CA LYS A 324 -18.71 20.24 19.87
C LYS A 324 -18.76 19.32 18.65
N ILE A 325 -17.65 18.68 18.28
CA ILE A 325 -17.60 17.83 17.07
C ILE A 325 -18.58 16.68 17.15
N ALA A 326 -18.45 15.80 18.15
CA ALA A 326 -19.26 14.60 18.24
C ALA A 326 -20.78 14.87 18.34
N PRO A 327 -21.26 15.83 19.16
CA PRO A 327 -22.67 16.21 19.14
C PRO A 327 -23.14 16.73 17.78
N THR A 328 -22.33 17.54 17.10
CA THR A 328 -22.68 18.12 15.79
C THR A 328 -22.73 17.07 14.69
N VAL A 329 -21.80 16.12 14.65
CA VAL A 329 -21.83 15.03 13.66
C VAL A 329 -23.08 14.17 13.84
N LYS A 330 -23.46 13.88 15.09
CA LYS A 330 -24.60 13.01 15.41
C LYS A 330 -25.96 13.62 15.04
N THR A 331 -26.06 14.93 14.81
CA THR A 331 -27.31 15.56 14.34
C THR A 331 -27.47 15.49 12.82
N HIS A 332 -26.43 15.09 12.08
CA HIS A 332 -26.48 14.99 10.63
C HIS A 332 -27.38 13.85 10.18
N SER A 333 -28.26 14.07 9.19
CA SER A 333 -29.24 13.07 8.73
C SER A 333 -28.60 11.78 8.21
N CYS A 334 -27.41 11.89 7.60
CA CYS A 334 -26.65 10.76 7.07
C CYS A 334 -25.85 9.95 8.11
N TYR A 335 -25.81 10.38 9.38
CA TYR A 335 -25.08 9.67 10.42
C TYR A 335 -25.75 8.34 10.78
N LYS A 336 -24.95 7.28 10.98
CA LYS A 336 -25.45 5.97 11.43
C LYS A 336 -24.89 5.58 12.80
N ARG A 337 -23.57 5.49 12.92
CA ARG A 337 -22.90 4.97 14.12
C ARG A 337 -21.45 5.44 14.21
N GLU A 338 -20.82 5.25 15.36
CA GLU A 338 -19.38 5.45 15.52
C GLU A 338 -18.58 4.32 14.84
N TRP A 339 -17.37 4.65 14.40
CA TRP A 339 -16.42 3.72 13.81
C TRP A 339 -15.13 3.71 14.64
N ASN A 340 -14.64 2.51 14.95
CA ASN A 340 -13.40 2.36 15.70
C ASN A 340 -12.24 2.11 14.74
N LEU A 341 -11.30 3.04 14.68
CA LEU A 341 -10.04 2.86 13.97
C LEU A 341 -9.20 1.78 14.69
N LYS A 342 -8.48 0.96 13.92
CA LYS A 342 -7.63 -0.10 14.46
C LYS A 342 -6.35 0.47 15.06
N SER A 343 -5.74 1.45 14.41
CA SER A 343 -4.49 2.10 14.81
C SER A 343 -4.61 2.84 16.14
N ASP A 344 -3.74 2.48 17.10
CA ASP A 344 -3.68 3.15 18.40
C ASP A 344 -3.17 4.59 18.32
N LYS A 345 -2.42 4.96 17.27
CA LYS A 345 -1.96 6.35 17.08
C LYS A 345 -3.08 7.30 16.70
N LEU A 346 -4.11 6.79 16.02
CA LEU A 346 -5.27 7.56 15.60
C LEU A 346 -6.35 7.64 16.69
N LYS A 347 -6.26 6.82 17.75
CA LYS A 347 -7.14 6.86 18.92
C LYS A 347 -6.71 7.96 19.89
N ASN A 348 -7.02 9.21 19.56
CA ASN A 348 -6.75 10.36 20.43
C ASN A 348 -7.94 11.33 20.45
N GLU A 349 -7.87 12.35 21.31
CA GLU A 349 -8.98 13.28 21.55
C GLU A 349 -9.32 14.22 20.37
N THR A 350 -8.49 14.23 19.33
CA THR A 350 -8.63 15.12 18.18
C THR A 350 -9.15 14.43 16.92
N ILE A 351 -9.33 13.11 16.97
CA ILE A 351 -9.75 12.30 15.82
C ILE A 351 -11.04 11.57 16.16
N PHE A 352 -12.04 11.71 15.29
CA PHE A 352 -13.36 11.14 15.45
C PHE A 352 -13.74 10.39 14.18
N SER A 353 -14.18 9.14 14.29
CA SER A 353 -14.56 8.33 13.13
C SER A 353 -15.98 7.81 13.24
N TYR A 354 -16.68 7.85 12.11
CA TYR A 354 -18.11 7.55 12.04
C TYR A 354 -18.43 6.77 10.76
N VAL A 355 -19.53 6.05 10.81
CA VAL A 355 -20.18 5.48 9.62
C VAL A 355 -21.34 6.37 9.23
N PHE A 356 -21.32 6.80 7.98
CA PHE A 356 -22.37 7.56 7.32
C PHE A 356 -23.03 6.70 6.24
N HIS A 357 -24.24 7.07 5.83
CA HIS A 357 -24.81 6.56 4.59
C HIS A 357 -24.78 7.62 3.49
N GLN A 358 -24.85 7.18 2.24
CA GLN A 358 -24.95 8.14 1.14
C GLN A 358 -26.32 8.83 1.12
N PRO A 359 -26.41 10.12 0.73
CA PRO A 359 -27.69 10.84 0.68
C PRO A 359 -28.75 10.17 -0.23
N GLN A 360 -28.30 9.48 -1.27
CA GLN A 360 -29.15 8.88 -2.31
C GLN A 360 -29.40 7.38 -2.09
N ASP A 361 -28.65 6.73 -1.19
CA ASP A 361 -28.77 5.29 -0.91
C ASP A 361 -28.40 5.00 0.55
N VAL A 362 -29.42 4.77 1.38
CA VAL A 362 -29.29 4.51 2.82
C VAL A 362 -28.58 3.17 3.09
N ASN A 363 -28.60 2.22 2.15
CA ASN A 363 -27.94 0.93 2.33
C ASN A 363 -26.42 1.00 2.06
N ARG A 364 -25.96 2.06 1.39
CA ARG A 364 -24.53 2.27 1.15
C ARG A 364 -23.91 3.04 2.28
N GLU A 365 -22.88 2.45 2.87
CA GLU A 365 -22.14 3.02 3.98
C GLU A 365 -20.78 3.54 3.53
N LEU A 366 -20.33 4.59 4.20
CA LEU A 366 -19.00 5.17 4.06
C LEU A 366 -18.44 5.50 5.44
N ILE A 367 -17.12 5.53 5.54
CA ILE A 367 -16.40 5.96 6.72
C ILE A 367 -16.06 7.43 6.56
N LEU A 368 -16.43 8.22 7.56
CA LEU A 368 -16.03 9.62 7.71
C LEU A 368 -15.13 9.75 8.94
N THR A 369 -13.87 10.12 8.73
CA THR A 369 -12.95 10.49 9.81
C THR A 369 -12.73 11.99 9.86
N VAL A 370 -13.08 12.61 10.98
CA VAL A 370 -12.84 14.02 11.27
C VAL A 370 -11.56 14.13 12.07
N MET A 371 -10.59 14.86 11.56
CA MET A 371 -9.32 15.13 12.24
C MET A 371 -9.22 16.62 12.51
N VAL A 372 -9.12 16.99 13.79
CA VAL A 372 -9.10 18.39 14.21
C VAL A 372 -7.68 18.79 14.58
N PHE A 373 -7.17 19.84 13.95
CA PHE A 373 -5.80 20.32 14.16
C PHE A 373 -5.81 21.73 14.71
N ASN A 374 -4.99 21.98 15.72
CA ASN A 374 -4.80 23.32 16.24
C ASN A 374 -3.72 24.03 15.40
N VAL A 375 -4.09 25.13 14.74
CA VAL A 375 -3.15 25.98 14.01
C VAL A 375 -2.85 27.18 14.89
N PRO A 376 -1.69 27.21 15.57
CA PRO A 376 -1.41 28.27 16.53
C PRO A 376 -1.24 29.60 15.79
N LYS A 377 -1.60 30.71 16.45
CA LYS A 377 -1.53 32.05 15.86
C LYS A 377 -0.11 32.56 15.67
#